data_AF-A0A7S1QQY9-F1
#
_entry.id   AF-A0A7S1QQY9-F1
#
_cell.length_a   1.000
_cell.length_b   1.000
_cell.length_c   1.000
_cell.angle_alpha   90.00
_cell.angle_beta   90.00
_cell.angle_gamma   90.00
#
_symmetry.space_group_name_H-M   'P 1'
#
loop_
_entity.id
_entity.type
_entity.pdbx_description
1 polymer ?
#
loop_
_entity_poly.entity_id
_entity_poly.type
_entity_poly.pdbx_seq_one_letter_code
_entity_poly.pdbx_strand_id
1 'polypeptide(L)'
;MLPSGGSALIVLAGSLVLGVGGAHAVPKVDADKFADEGERRLRNRVRVHAVATGFVALVFWSWALRNTIVSHFDLGVVSFLLAFAAAANGVRCSGLAEPAPITTQRWLFFGACSVVSVNYLLGCFVVKVGTLLWVYMLVGVLLWLANGIFGFRLLGFLYHLRD
;
A
#
# COMPACT_ATOMS: atom_id res chain seq x y z
N MET A 1 3.36 16.28 -25.49
CA MET A 1 2.93 15.13 -24.66
C MET A 1 4.04 14.82 -23.68
N LEU A 2 3.76 14.70 -22.38
CA LEU A 2 4.76 14.23 -21.42
C LEU A 2 5.14 12.78 -21.74
N PRO A 3 6.41 12.38 -21.62
CA PRO A 3 6.78 10.97 -21.69
C PRO A 3 5.97 10.18 -20.66
N SER A 4 5.53 8.96 -21.01
CA SER A 4 4.65 8.14 -20.17
C SER A 4 5.14 7.98 -18.72
N GLY A 5 6.46 7.84 -18.52
CA GLY A 5 7.07 7.79 -17.19
C GLY A 5 6.91 9.08 -16.37
N GLY A 6 6.92 10.25 -17.01
CA GLY A 6 6.72 11.53 -16.34
C GLY A 6 5.30 11.67 -15.78
N SER A 7 4.29 11.32 -16.58
CA SER A 7 2.90 11.28 -16.11
C SER A 7 2.71 10.28 -14.97
N ALA A 8 3.36 9.12 -15.04
CA ALA A 8 3.28 8.10 -13.99
C ALA A 8 3.87 8.57 -12.65
N LEU A 9 4.99 9.28 -12.67
CA LEU A 9 5.61 9.87 -11.48
C LEU A 9 4.75 10.96 -10.85
N ILE A 10 4.12 11.81 -11.66
CA ILE A 10 3.20 12.85 -11.18
C ILE A 10 1.99 12.22 -10.49
N VAL A 11 1.38 11.21 -11.12
CA VAL A 11 0.25 10.48 -10.52
C VAL A 11 0.66 9.79 -9.22
N LEU A 12 1.86 9.20 -9.18
CA LEU A 12 2.41 8.59 -7.98
C LEU A 12 2.55 9.61 -6.85
N ALA A 13 3.23 10.74 -7.09
CA ALA A 13 3.42 11.79 -6.09
C ALA A 13 2.08 12.35 -5.60
N GLY A 14 1.15 12.66 -6.53
CA GLY A 14 -0.18 13.14 -6.20
C GLY A 14 -0.98 12.13 -5.37
N SER A 15 -0.93 10.85 -5.75
CA SER A 15 -1.64 9.78 -5.02
C SER A 15 -1.10 9.57 -3.60
N LEU A 16 0.21 9.72 -3.39
CA LEU A 16 0.83 9.64 -2.07
C LEU A 16 0.38 10.80 -1.18
N VAL A 17 0.44 12.03 -1.69
CA VAL A 17 0.03 13.24 -0.94
C VAL A 17 -1.45 13.16 -0.56
N LEU A 18 -2.32 12.87 -1.54
CA LEU A 18 -3.75 12.76 -1.30
C LEU A 18 -4.11 11.56 -0.43
N GLY A 19 -3.46 10.42 -0.62
CA GLY A 19 -3.68 9.20 0.16
C GLY A 19 -3.31 9.39 1.63
N VAL A 20 -2.15 9.98 1.91
CA VAL A 20 -1.72 10.28 3.28
C VAL A 20 -2.62 11.35 3.90
N GLY A 21 -2.86 12.46 3.19
CA GLY A 21 -3.71 13.54 3.68
C GLY A 21 -5.13 13.06 4.02
N GLY A 22 -5.76 12.31 3.11
CA GLY A 22 -7.08 11.74 3.31
C GLY A 22 -7.11 10.68 4.42
N ALA A 23 -6.06 9.86 4.54
CA ALA A 23 -5.98 8.85 5.59
C ALA A 23 -5.98 9.45 7.01
N HIS A 24 -5.44 10.64 7.20
CA HIS A 24 -5.47 11.33 8.50
C HIS A 24 -6.89 11.75 8.93
N ALA A 25 -7.78 12.00 7.96
CA ALA A 25 -9.17 12.36 8.20
C ALA A 25 -10.09 11.16 8.52
N VAL A 26 -9.58 9.93 8.38
CA VAL A 26 -10.36 8.71 8.65
C VAL A 26 -10.71 8.61 10.13
N PRO A 27 -11.95 8.20 10.48
CA PRO A 27 -12.37 7.96 11.85
C PRO A 27 -11.39 7.05 12.60
N LYS A 28 -11.02 7.50 13.80
CA LYS A 28 -10.12 6.74 14.69
C LYS A 28 -10.82 5.49 15.22
N VAL A 29 -10.04 4.56 15.74
CA VAL A 29 -10.61 3.39 16.42
C VAL A 29 -11.41 3.84 17.64
N ASP A 30 -12.46 3.09 17.91
CA ASP A 30 -13.41 3.34 19.01
C ASP A 30 -12.67 3.36 20.36
N ALA A 31 -12.85 4.44 21.11
CA ALA A 31 -12.21 4.62 22.41
C ALA A 31 -12.74 3.63 23.44
N ASP A 32 -14.00 3.22 23.32
CA ASP A 32 -14.66 2.32 24.27
C ASP A 32 -14.17 0.86 24.09
N LYS A 33 -13.66 0.52 22.91
CA LYS A 33 -13.12 -0.82 22.61
C LYS A 33 -11.69 -1.04 23.07
N PHE A 34 -10.93 0.03 23.27
CA PHE A 34 -9.49 -0.04 23.54
C PHE A 34 -9.15 0.91 24.69
N ALA A 35 -9.08 0.39 25.92
CA ALA A 35 -8.80 1.19 27.11
C ALA A 35 -7.38 1.80 27.08
N ASP A 36 -6.38 1.05 26.60
CA ASP A 36 -4.99 1.49 26.53
C ASP A 36 -4.77 2.54 25.42
N GLU A 37 -4.16 3.67 25.78
CA GLU A 37 -3.91 4.75 24.83
C GLU A 37 -2.81 4.41 23.81
N GLY A 38 -1.80 3.65 24.23
CA GLY A 38 -0.73 3.18 23.36
C GLY A 38 -1.27 2.31 22.23
N GLU A 39 -2.11 1.35 22.56
CA GLU A 39 -2.80 0.45 21.64
C GLU A 39 -3.68 1.24 20.66
N ARG A 40 -4.49 2.20 21.16
CA ARG A 40 -5.30 3.08 20.29
C ARG A 40 -4.45 3.83 19.28
N ARG A 41 -3.36 4.48 19.74
CA ARG A 41 -2.45 5.25 18.87
C ARG A 41 -1.85 4.36 17.80
N LEU A 42 -1.43 3.15 18.15
CA LEU A 42 -0.80 2.21 17.22
C LEU A 42 -1.79 1.64 16.20
N ARG A 43 -3.00 1.26 16.62
CA ARG A 43 -4.09 0.84 15.71
C ARG A 43 -4.50 1.94 14.75
N ASN A 44 -4.54 3.19 15.22
CA ASN A 44 -4.78 4.35 14.36
C ASN A 44 -3.68 4.54 13.32
N ARG A 45 -2.41 4.33 13.66
CA ARG A 45 -1.30 4.36 12.69
C ARG A 45 -1.45 3.27 11.63
N VAL A 46 -1.82 2.05 12.04
CA VAL A 46 -2.10 0.93 11.11
C VAL A 46 -3.23 1.31 10.15
N ARG A 47 -4.32 1.88 10.68
CA ARG A 47 -5.47 2.32 9.87
C ARG A 47 -5.07 3.41 8.87
N VAL A 48 -4.34 4.44 9.30
CA VAL A 48 -3.85 5.51 8.41
C VAL A 48 -2.98 4.94 7.30
N HIS A 49 -2.01 4.10 7.66
CA HIS A 49 -1.12 3.47 6.68
C HIS A 49 -1.87 2.58 5.68
N ALA A 50 -2.83 1.77 6.17
CA ALA A 50 -3.65 0.92 5.34
C ALA A 50 -4.52 1.73 4.37
N VAL A 51 -5.18 2.80 4.83
CA VAL A 51 -6.00 3.66 3.96
C VAL A 51 -5.14 4.36 2.91
N ALA A 52 -4.00 4.95 3.30
CA ALA A 52 -3.11 5.60 2.35
C ALA A 52 -2.62 4.63 1.26
N THR A 53 -2.19 3.43 1.67
CA THR A 53 -1.76 2.38 0.73
C THR A 53 -2.89 1.91 -0.16
N GLY A 54 -4.09 1.68 0.41
CA GLY A 54 -5.27 1.27 -0.33
C GLY A 54 -5.68 2.31 -1.39
N PHE A 55 -5.60 3.60 -1.05
CA PHE A 55 -5.86 4.67 -2.00
C PHE A 55 -4.89 4.65 -3.20
N VAL A 56 -3.59 4.59 -2.93
CA VAL A 56 -2.57 4.49 -3.98
C VAL A 56 -2.78 3.24 -4.84
N ALA A 57 -3.02 2.09 -4.19
CA ALA A 57 -3.31 0.83 -4.88
C ALA A 57 -4.53 0.96 -5.81
N LEU A 58 -5.61 1.58 -5.35
CA LEU A 58 -6.84 1.76 -6.13
C LEU A 58 -6.62 2.65 -7.38
N VAL A 59 -5.86 3.74 -7.24
CA VAL A 59 -5.51 4.62 -8.36
C VAL A 59 -4.75 3.85 -9.44
N PHE A 60 -3.69 3.13 -9.06
CA PHE A 60 -2.87 2.37 -10.01
C PHE A 60 -3.58 1.12 -10.54
N TRP A 61 -4.43 0.49 -9.74
CA TRP A 61 -5.30 -0.60 -10.18
C TRP A 61 -6.25 -0.14 -11.28
N SER A 62 -6.88 1.04 -11.11
CA SER A 62 -7.79 1.60 -12.12
C SER A 62 -7.08 1.87 -13.44
N TRP A 63 -5.82 2.32 -13.38
CA TRP A 63 -4.99 2.48 -14.57
C TRP A 63 -4.66 1.13 -15.22
N ALA A 64 -4.16 0.16 -14.45
CA ALA A 64 -3.84 -1.17 -14.97
C ALA A 64 -5.07 -1.86 -15.61
N LEU A 65 -6.25 -1.67 -15.02
CA LEU A 65 -7.51 -2.17 -15.55
C LEU A 65 -7.82 -1.54 -16.90
N ARG A 66 -7.69 -0.21 -17.03
CA ARG A 66 -7.86 0.49 -18.30
C ARG A 66 -6.88 -0.03 -19.36
N ASN A 67 -5.61 -0.23 -19.01
CA ASN A 67 -4.61 -0.77 -19.95
C ASN A 67 -4.96 -2.19 -20.41
N THR A 68 -5.46 -3.02 -19.49
CA THR A 68 -5.93 -4.39 -19.78
C THR A 68 -7.09 -4.40 -20.77
N ILE A 69 -8.03 -3.46 -20.64
CA ILE A 69 -9.19 -3.35 -21.53
C ILE A 69 -8.80 -2.81 -22.91
N VAL A 70 -7.92 -1.80 -22.96
CA VAL A 70 -7.63 -1.04 -24.18
C VAL A 70 -6.51 -1.67 -25.01
N SER A 71 -5.58 -2.39 -24.40
CA SER A 71 -4.36 -2.87 -25.07
C SER A 71 -4.10 -4.35 -24.80
N HIS A 72 -3.46 -4.66 -23.68
CA HIS A 72 -3.05 -6.02 -23.33
C HIS A 72 -3.12 -6.19 -21.82
N PHE A 73 -3.20 -7.45 -21.39
CA PHE A 73 -3.21 -7.80 -19.97
C PHE A 73 -2.04 -7.15 -19.21
N ASP A 74 -2.38 -6.40 -18.17
CA ASP A 74 -1.44 -5.70 -17.29
C ASP A 74 -1.40 -6.43 -15.94
N LEU A 75 -0.23 -6.97 -15.58
CA LEU A 75 -0.02 -7.65 -14.28
C LEU A 75 -0.34 -6.75 -13.08
N GLY A 76 -0.34 -5.43 -13.28
CA GLY A 76 -0.79 -4.44 -12.32
C GLY A 76 -2.21 -4.69 -11.81
N VAL A 77 -3.11 -5.21 -12.65
CA VAL A 77 -4.50 -5.49 -12.23
C VAL A 77 -4.53 -6.48 -11.07
N VAL A 78 -3.70 -7.53 -11.13
CA VAL A 78 -3.63 -8.54 -10.07
C VAL A 78 -2.84 -8.00 -8.88
N SER A 79 -1.65 -7.43 -9.11
CA SER A 79 -0.78 -7.01 -8.01
C SER A 79 -1.39 -5.88 -7.17
N PHE A 80 -1.98 -4.86 -7.80
CA PHE A 80 -2.61 -3.76 -7.07
C PHE A 80 -3.93 -4.16 -6.41
N LEU A 81 -4.66 -5.12 -6.98
CA LEU A 81 -5.86 -5.66 -6.33
C LEU A 81 -5.51 -6.37 -5.03
N LEU A 82 -4.42 -7.16 -5.01
CA LEU A 82 -3.92 -7.79 -3.80
C LEU A 82 -3.49 -6.76 -2.74
N ALA A 83 -2.78 -5.71 -3.15
CA ALA A 83 -2.40 -4.62 -2.24
C ALA A 83 -3.62 -3.88 -1.68
N PHE A 84 -4.63 -3.61 -2.52
CA PHE A 84 -5.89 -3.00 -2.10
C PHE A 84 -6.67 -3.89 -1.13
N ALA A 85 -6.79 -5.20 -1.42
CA ALA A 85 -7.46 -6.15 -0.55
C ALA A 85 -6.74 -6.28 0.81
N ALA A 86 -5.40 -6.34 0.80
CA ALA A 86 -4.61 -6.33 2.02
C ALA A 86 -4.83 -5.04 2.83
N ALA A 87 -4.87 -3.87 2.18
CA ALA A 87 -5.19 -2.60 2.82
C ALA A 87 -6.60 -2.60 3.45
N ALA A 88 -7.62 -3.05 2.72
CA ALA A 88 -8.97 -3.17 3.25
C ALA A 88 -9.05 -4.10 4.46
N ASN A 89 -8.36 -5.25 4.41
CA ASN A 89 -8.25 -6.15 5.56
C ASN A 89 -7.53 -5.49 6.75
N GLY A 90 -6.52 -4.65 6.49
CA GLY A 90 -5.83 -3.88 7.52
C GLY A 90 -6.73 -2.88 8.23
N VAL A 91 -7.59 -2.17 7.49
CA VAL A 91 -8.61 -1.29 8.06
C VAL A 91 -9.58 -2.07 8.94
N ARG A 92 -10.07 -3.23 8.47
CA ARG A 92 -10.92 -4.12 9.26
C ARG A 92 -10.23 -4.59 10.54
N CYS A 93 -9.03 -5.17 10.42
CA CYS A 93 -8.26 -5.71 11.54
C CYS A 93 -7.93 -4.64 12.60
N SER A 94 -7.69 -3.39 12.18
CA SER A 94 -7.43 -2.29 13.12
C SER A 94 -8.58 -2.04 14.10
N GLY A 95 -9.82 -2.39 13.73
CA GLY A 95 -11.01 -2.21 14.55
C GLY A 95 -11.46 -3.44 15.35
N LEU A 96 -10.76 -4.57 15.23
CA LEU A 96 -11.07 -5.80 15.97
C LEU A 96 -10.36 -5.80 17.33
N ALA A 97 -11.02 -6.28 18.38
CA ALA A 97 -10.42 -6.32 19.72
C ALA A 97 -9.29 -7.36 19.81
N GLU A 98 -9.38 -8.45 19.06
CA GLU A 98 -8.39 -9.52 19.09
C GLU A 98 -7.06 -9.09 18.44
N PRO A 99 -5.91 -9.52 18.98
CA PRO A 99 -4.58 -9.20 18.42
C PRO A 99 -4.19 -10.10 17.23
N ALA A 100 -4.67 -11.35 17.19
CA ALA A 100 -4.26 -12.35 16.21
C ALA A 100 -4.49 -11.92 14.73
N PRO A 101 -5.60 -11.22 14.39
CA PRO A 101 -5.80 -10.67 13.05
C PRO A 101 -4.69 -9.70 12.63
N ILE A 102 -4.19 -8.87 13.54
CA ILE A 102 -3.11 -7.89 13.28
C ILE A 102 -1.78 -8.59 13.02
N THR A 103 -1.47 -9.65 13.77
CA THR A 103 -0.25 -10.42 13.56
C THR A 103 -0.24 -11.12 12.21
N THR A 104 -1.37 -11.64 11.76
CA THR A 104 -1.50 -12.25 10.43
C THR A 104 -1.45 -11.19 9.33
N GLN A 105 -2.08 -10.03 9.59
CA GLN A 105 -2.13 -8.91 8.65
C GLN A 105 -0.75 -8.40 8.26
N ARG A 106 0.26 -8.47 9.14
CA ARG A 106 1.62 -7.98 8.80
C ARG A 106 2.26 -8.75 7.65
N TRP A 107 2.03 -10.06 7.59
CA TRP A 107 2.55 -10.92 6.55
C TRP A 107 1.78 -10.75 5.25
N LEU A 108 0.45 -10.65 5.34
CA LEU A 108 -0.40 -10.35 4.18
C LEU A 108 -0.03 -9.03 3.52
N PHE A 109 0.14 -7.98 4.31
CA PHE A 109 0.48 -6.65 3.81
C PHE A 109 1.88 -6.62 3.19
N PHE A 110 2.88 -7.19 3.88
CA PHE A 110 4.23 -7.32 3.34
C PHE A 110 4.24 -8.09 2.02
N GLY A 111 3.60 -9.27 1.99
CA GLY A 111 3.52 -10.10 0.79
C GLY A 111 2.84 -9.39 -0.38
N ALA A 112 1.71 -8.72 -0.15
CA ALA A 112 1.02 -7.98 -1.21
C ALA A 112 1.87 -6.83 -1.76
N CYS A 113 2.54 -6.06 -0.91
CA CYS A 113 3.47 -5.02 -1.35
C CYS A 113 4.70 -5.58 -2.07
N SER A 114 5.22 -6.74 -1.64
CA SER A 114 6.32 -7.44 -2.34
C SER A 114 5.91 -7.89 -3.73
N VAL A 115 4.69 -8.40 -3.93
CA VAL A 115 4.17 -8.78 -5.25
C VAL A 115 4.13 -7.57 -6.18
N VAL A 116 3.66 -6.41 -5.70
CA VAL A 116 3.70 -5.17 -6.48
C VAL A 116 5.16 -4.77 -6.81
N SER A 117 6.05 -4.80 -5.83
CA SER A 117 7.47 -4.48 -6.02
C SER A 117 8.14 -5.39 -7.07
N VAL A 118 7.86 -6.70 -7.04
CA VAL A 118 8.34 -7.66 -8.05
C VAL A 118 7.77 -7.35 -9.43
N ASN A 119 6.49 -6.98 -9.54
CA ASN A 119 5.89 -6.56 -10.82
C ASN A 119 6.65 -5.35 -11.42
N TYR A 120 6.92 -4.33 -10.61
CA TYR A 120 7.75 -3.19 -11.03
C TYR A 120 9.17 -3.60 -11.44
N LEU A 121 9.79 -4.53 -10.70
CA LEU A 121 11.13 -5.02 -10.98
C LEU A 121 11.18 -5.76 -12.32
N LEU A 122 10.17 -6.59 -12.62
CA LEU A 122 10.03 -7.21 -13.94
C LEU A 122 9.91 -6.15 -15.04
N GLY A 123 9.16 -5.07 -14.79
CA GLY A 123 9.07 -3.92 -15.67
C GLY A 123 10.43 -3.29 -16.00
N CYS A 124 11.36 -3.23 -15.04
CA CYS A 124 12.72 -2.72 -15.27
C CYS A 124 13.52 -3.53 -16.30
N PHE A 125 13.23 -4.81 -16.48
CA PHE A 125 13.90 -5.66 -17.48
C PHE A 125 13.27 -5.56 -18.87
N VAL A 126 12.02 -5.09 -18.96
CA VAL A 126 11.29 -4.94 -20.24
C VAL A 126 11.46 -3.53 -20.80
N VAL A 127 11.58 -2.52 -19.94
CA VAL A 127 11.69 -1.12 -20.35
C VAL A 127 13.14 -0.73 -20.64
N LYS A 128 13.36 0.02 -21.73
CA LYS A 128 14.68 0.55 -22.09
C LYS A 128 15.30 1.36 -20.95
N VAL A 129 16.51 0.99 -20.55
CA VAL A 129 17.32 1.67 -19.53
C VAL A 129 17.53 3.14 -19.90
N GLY A 130 17.49 4.02 -18.89
CA GLY A 130 17.68 5.46 -19.04
C GLY A 130 16.43 6.24 -19.45
N THR A 131 15.30 5.57 -19.69
CA THR A 131 14.01 6.25 -19.92
C THR A 131 13.36 6.67 -18.59
N LEU A 132 12.51 7.71 -18.62
CA LEU A 132 11.72 8.10 -17.43
C LEU A 132 10.78 6.98 -16.96
N LEU A 133 10.32 6.12 -17.86
CA LEU A 133 9.50 4.97 -17.48
C LEU A 133 10.32 3.96 -16.68
N TRP A 134 11.58 3.72 -17.05
CA TRP A 134 12.49 2.86 -16.28
C TRP A 134 12.76 3.42 -14.88
N VAL A 135 12.97 4.74 -14.78
CA VAL A 135 13.12 5.42 -13.47
C VAL A 135 11.85 5.28 -12.62
N TYR A 136 10.67 5.49 -13.21
CA TYR A 136 9.40 5.23 -12.54
C TYR A 136 9.30 3.80 -12.02
N MET A 137 9.74 2.82 -12.81
CA MET A 137 9.70 1.42 -12.40
C MET A 137 10.58 1.18 -11.17
N LEU A 138 11.82 1.70 -11.16
CA LEU A 138 12.72 1.60 -10.00
C LEU A 138 12.16 2.27 -8.74
N VAL A 139 11.59 3.47 -8.89
CA VAL A 139 10.93 4.17 -7.77
C VAL A 139 9.77 3.32 -7.24
N GLY A 140 8.99 2.70 -8.13
CA GLY A 140 7.93 1.76 -7.76
C GLY A 140 8.45 0.58 -6.95
N VAL A 141 9.52 -0.10 -7.39
CA VAL A 141 10.16 -1.21 -6.66
C VAL A 141 10.48 -0.78 -5.22
N LEU A 142 11.20 0.33 -5.08
CA LEU A 142 11.69 0.82 -3.79
C LEU A 142 10.56 1.25 -2.87
N LEU A 143 9.60 2.03 -3.37
CA LEU A 143 8.50 2.52 -2.55
C LEU A 143 7.58 1.41 -2.07
N TRP A 144 7.21 0.46 -2.94
CA TRP A 144 6.36 -0.66 -2.53
C TRP A 144 7.06 -1.58 -1.54
N LEU A 145 8.35 -1.86 -1.74
CA LEU A 145 9.13 -2.64 -0.78
C LEU A 145 9.26 -1.93 0.58
N ALA A 146 9.58 -0.64 0.57
CA ALA A 146 9.65 0.18 1.79
C ALA A 146 8.30 0.24 2.52
N ASN A 147 7.20 0.36 1.76
CA ASN A 147 5.84 0.35 2.30
C ASN A 147 5.51 -0.98 2.99
N GLY A 148 5.88 -2.11 2.37
CA GLY A 148 5.74 -3.43 2.97
C GLY A 148 6.54 -3.59 4.27
N ILE A 149 7.82 -3.18 4.27
CA ILE A 149 8.69 -3.25 5.46
C ILE A 149 8.15 -2.36 6.58
N PHE A 150 7.69 -1.15 6.24
CA PHE A 150 7.09 -0.24 7.21
C PHE A 150 5.83 -0.84 7.83
N GLY A 151 4.92 -1.40 7.02
CA GLY A 151 3.73 -2.10 7.50
C GLY A 151 4.08 -3.27 8.41
N PHE A 152 5.10 -4.07 8.05
CA PHE A 152 5.57 -5.19 8.85
C PHE A 152 6.05 -4.75 10.24
N ARG A 153 6.90 -3.70 10.31
CA ARG A 153 7.43 -3.17 11.58
C ARG A 153 6.34 -2.54 12.43
N LEU A 154 5.45 -1.75 11.83
CA LEU A 154 4.37 -1.08 12.54
C LEU A 154 3.45 -2.10 13.25
N LEU A 155 3.16 -3.22 12.59
CA LEU A 155 2.34 -4.30 13.13
C LEU A 155 3.11 -5.20 14.11
N GLY A 156 4.44 -5.27 14.02
CA GLY A 156 5.29 -5.98 14.97
C GLY A 156 5.33 -5.33 16.36
N PHE A 157 5.32 -4.00 16.45
CA PHE A 157 5.31 -3.28 17.72
C PHE A 157 4.09 -3.59 18.59
N LEU A 158 2.93 -3.93 18.02
CA LEU A 158 1.74 -4.32 18.78
C LEU A 158 1.93 -5.59 19.59
N TYR A 159 2.83 -6.47 19.15
CA TYR A 159 3.08 -7.74 19.83
C TYR A 159 3.90 -7.52 21.11
N HIS A 160 4.93 -6.67 21.05
CA HIS A 160 5.81 -6.43 22.20
C HIS A 160 5.22 -5.57 23.32
N LEU A 161 4.10 -4.88 23.10
CA LEU A 161 3.43 -4.13 24.18
C LEU A 161 2.56 -5.02 25.08
N ARG A 162 2.41 -6.31 24.75
CA ARG A 162 1.58 -7.27 25.51
C ARG A 162 2.37 -8.21 26.40
N ASP A 163 3.68 -8.30 26.19
CA ASP A 163 4.61 -9.07 27.02
C ASP A 163 5.22 -8.15 28.08
#